data_AF-A0A7R9QN13-F1
#
_entry.id   AF-A0A7R9QN13-F1
#
_cell.length_a   1.000
_cell.length_b   1.000
_cell.length_c   1.000
_cell.angle_alpha   90.00
_cell.angle_beta   90.00
_cell.angle_gamma   90.00
#
_symmetry.space_group_name_H-M   'P 1'
#
loop_
_entity.id
_entity.type
_entity.pdbx_description
1 polymer ?
#
loop_
_entity_poly.entity_id
_entity_poly.type
_entity_poly.pdbx_seq_one_letter_code
_entity_poly.pdbx_strand_id
1 'polypeptide(L)'
;MANWKVLTLTSVAIGLCGLVLIITLFTATGGYVPFDYGVVLDAGSSHTQITLYHWKADKERCTGVVEQLDTCRIEGGISGYNITDVSVVGEDLMQCVRNVSTKIDRERLMLTPLYLGATAGMRLLNITAPMIVNQMANWKVLTLTSVAIGLCGLVLIITLFTATGGYVPFDYGVVLDAGSSHTQITLYHWKANKERCTGVVEQLDTCRIEGGISGYNITDVSVVGEDLMQCVRNVSTKIDRERLMLTPLYLGATAGMRLLNITAPMKVKSIFDLIHKVFTLNTQLQIKTIDIISGQNEGLFSWVTNNYLMSKLVVDRFDTQSPNSTIGMLDMGGASAQIAFRGLDTSGNVTDRDDVNVRLYGINHTVHASSNLCFGVDQAMLRYQAYLILSRNRDRDP
;
A
#
# COMPACT_ATOMS: atom_id res chain seq x y z
N MET A 1 16.95 -2.70 -24.50
CA MET A 1 16.25 -1.72 -23.65
C MET A 1 14.90 -1.41 -24.27
N ALA A 2 13.83 -1.98 -23.73
CA ALA A 2 12.48 -1.65 -24.18
C ALA A 2 12.15 -0.21 -23.77
N ASN A 3 11.73 0.61 -24.73
CA ASN A 3 11.48 2.02 -24.50
C ASN A 3 10.20 2.16 -23.66
N TRP A 4 10.33 2.43 -22.36
CA TRP A 4 9.22 2.57 -21.41
C TRP A 4 8.12 3.53 -21.90
N LYS A 5 8.51 4.56 -22.66
CA LYS A 5 7.56 5.50 -23.29
C LYS A 5 6.67 4.84 -24.35
N VAL A 6 7.20 3.87 -25.09
CA VAL A 6 6.41 3.11 -26.08
C VAL A 6 5.44 2.20 -25.33
N LEU A 7 5.85 1.58 -24.22
CA LEU A 7 4.98 0.71 -23.43
C LEU A 7 3.81 1.47 -22.81
N THR A 8 4.07 2.64 -22.20
CA THR A 8 3.01 3.45 -21.61
C THR A 8 2.04 3.95 -22.69
N LEU A 9 2.54 4.43 -23.83
CA LEU A 9 1.72 4.85 -24.96
C LEU A 9 0.86 3.71 -25.52
N THR A 10 1.40 2.49 -25.63
CA THR A 10 0.63 1.33 -26.10
C THR A 10 -0.44 0.90 -25.10
N SER A 11 -0.18 0.96 -23.78
CA SER A 11 -1.21 0.62 -22.78
C SER A 11 -2.36 1.63 -22.76
N VAL A 12 -2.04 2.92 -22.92
CA VAL A 12 -3.04 4.00 -23.01
C VAL A 12 -3.85 3.85 -24.29
N ALA A 13 -3.21 3.50 -25.41
CA ALA A 13 -3.91 3.24 -26.67
C ALA A 13 -4.87 2.05 -26.57
N ILE A 14 -4.46 0.94 -25.93
CA ILE A 14 -5.32 -0.24 -25.73
C ILE A 14 -6.50 0.09 -24.80
N GLY A 15 -6.26 0.85 -23.72
CA GLY A 15 -7.31 1.31 -22.80
C GLY A 15 -8.33 2.23 -23.49
N LEU A 16 -7.87 3.17 -24.31
CA LEU A 16 -8.73 4.05 -25.10
C LEU A 16 -9.52 3.28 -26.16
N CYS A 17 -8.92 2.30 -26.84
CA CYS A 17 -9.63 1.43 -27.79
C CYS A 17 -10.74 0.61 -27.10
N GLY A 18 -10.49 0.08 -25.89
CA GLY A 18 -11.51 -0.62 -25.12
C GLY A 18 -12.68 0.28 -24.73
N LEU A 19 -12.40 1.51 -24.32
CA LEU A 19 -13.42 2.49 -23.93
C LEU A 19 -14.25 2.95 -25.13
N VAL A 20 -13.61 3.16 -26.29
CA VAL A 20 -14.29 3.45 -27.55
C VAL A 20 -15.17 2.28 -27.99
N LEU A 21 -14.72 1.03 -27.81
CA LEU A 21 -15.51 -0.15 -28.14
C LEU A 21 -16.77 -0.25 -27.27
N ILE A 22 -16.65 0.05 -25.98
CA ILE A 22 -17.79 0.09 -25.04
C ILE A 22 -18.76 1.21 -25.40
N ILE A 23 -18.26 2.42 -25.69
CA ILE A 23 -19.11 3.56 -26.08
C ILE A 23 -19.79 3.29 -27.42
N THR A 24 -19.08 2.73 -28.40
CA THR A 24 -19.65 2.38 -29.72
C THR A 24 -20.66 1.25 -29.62
N LEU A 25 -20.46 0.25 -28.75
CA LEU A 25 -21.48 -0.75 -28.44
C LEU A 25 -22.69 -0.11 -27.77
N PHE A 26 -22.49 0.79 -26.80
CA PHE A 26 -23.57 1.48 -26.11
C PHE A 26 -24.41 2.36 -27.06
N THR A 27 -23.75 3.13 -27.94
CA THR A 27 -24.43 3.95 -28.96
C THR A 27 -25.04 3.11 -30.08
N ALA A 28 -24.42 2.00 -30.49
CA ALA A 28 -24.98 1.06 -31.46
C ALA A 28 -26.22 0.33 -30.92
N THR A 29 -26.31 0.12 -29.60
CA THR A 29 -27.51 -0.41 -28.93
C THR A 29 -28.56 0.66 -28.59
N GLY A 30 -28.30 1.92 -28.90
CA GLY A 30 -29.29 3.01 -28.85
C GLY A 30 -29.64 3.55 -27.46
N GLY A 31 -29.10 3.01 -26.36
CA GLY A 31 -29.28 3.54 -25.00
C GLY A 31 -30.75 3.80 -24.58
N TYR A 32 -31.71 3.16 -25.24
CA TYR A 32 -33.13 3.44 -25.10
C TYR A 32 -33.70 2.50 -24.05
N VAL A 33 -34.12 3.04 -22.90
CA VAL A 33 -34.87 2.28 -21.88
C VAL A 33 -36.35 2.46 -22.20
N PRO A 34 -37.05 1.43 -22.72
CA PRO A 34 -38.43 1.58 -23.15
C PRO A 34 -39.41 1.66 -21.96
N PHE A 35 -40.59 2.27 -22.17
CA PHE A 35 -41.67 2.35 -21.18
C PHE A 35 -42.66 1.20 -21.34
N ASP A 36 -42.97 0.49 -20.26
CA ASP A 36 -44.08 -0.45 -20.18
C ASP A 36 -45.38 0.27 -19.80
N TYR A 37 -46.52 -0.31 -20.17
CA TYR A 37 -47.85 0.24 -19.95
C TYR A 37 -48.73 -0.74 -19.19
N GLY A 38 -49.76 -0.23 -18.51
CA GLY A 38 -50.82 -1.04 -17.91
C GLY A 38 -52.14 -0.26 -17.91
N VAL A 39 -53.23 -0.92 -18.28
CA VAL A 39 -54.57 -0.31 -18.30
C VAL A 39 -55.36 -0.86 -17.12
N VAL A 40 -55.99 0.01 -16.34
CA VAL A 40 -56.86 -0.37 -15.22
C VAL A 40 -58.27 0.11 -15.52
N LEU A 41 -59.23 -0.82 -15.55
CA LEU A 41 -60.66 -0.54 -15.66
C LEU A 41 -61.27 -0.70 -14.27
N ASP A 42 -61.73 0.40 -13.69
CA ASP A 42 -62.38 0.45 -12.39
C ASP A 42 -63.87 0.72 -12.58
N ALA A 43 -64.68 -0.28 -12.22
CA ALA A 43 -66.12 -0.27 -12.41
C ALA A 43 -66.82 -0.06 -11.06
N GLY A 44 -67.18 1.19 -10.77
CA GLY A 44 -67.96 1.57 -9.59
C GLY A 44 -69.47 1.46 -9.83
N SER A 45 -70.27 1.73 -8.78
CA SER A 45 -71.73 1.78 -8.86
C SER A 45 -72.27 3.10 -9.43
N SER A 46 -71.49 4.18 -9.33
CA SER A 46 -71.84 5.53 -9.80
C SER A 46 -71.10 5.98 -11.05
N HIS A 47 -69.96 5.36 -11.37
CA HIS A 47 -69.13 5.69 -12.52
C HIS A 47 -68.23 4.52 -12.89
N THR A 48 -67.81 4.48 -14.16
CA THR A 48 -66.79 3.57 -14.67
C THR A 48 -65.61 4.40 -15.17
N GLN A 49 -64.38 4.02 -14.84
CA GLN A 49 -63.18 4.73 -15.28
C GLN A 49 -62.13 3.77 -15.86
N ILE A 50 -61.45 4.20 -16.92
CA ILE A 50 -60.31 3.50 -17.51
C ILE A 50 -59.09 4.41 -17.36
N THR A 51 -58.05 3.92 -16.68
CA THR A 51 -56.82 4.66 -16.45
C THR A 51 -55.63 3.94 -17.09
N LEU A 52 -54.85 4.68 -17.87
CA LEU A 52 -53.59 4.24 -18.46
C LEU A 52 -52.43 4.65 -17.56
N TYR A 53 -51.60 3.68 -17.22
CA TYR A 53 -50.37 3.87 -16.48
C TYR A 53 -49.16 3.50 -17.34
N HIS A 54 -48.02 4.13 -17.06
CA HIS A 54 -46.74 3.75 -17.66
C HIS A 54 -45.61 3.78 -16.62
N TRP A 55 -44.55 3.01 -16.88
CA TRP A 55 -43.34 2.97 -16.06
C TRP A 55 -42.13 2.55 -16.90
N LYS A 56 -40.91 2.86 -16.44
CA LYS A 56 -39.68 2.38 -17.11
C LYS A 56 -39.58 0.86 -16.99
N ALA A 57 -39.28 0.16 -18.09
CA ALA A 57 -39.24 -1.31 -18.13
C ALA A 57 -38.20 -1.92 -17.18
N ASP A 58 -37.11 -1.21 -16.92
CA ASP A 58 -36.07 -1.65 -15.99
C ASP A 58 -36.47 -1.36 -14.55
N LYS A 59 -37.07 -2.35 -13.87
CA LYS A 59 -37.29 -2.31 -12.42
C LYS A 59 -36.22 -3.12 -11.68
N GLU A 60 -35.45 -2.47 -10.81
CA GLU A 60 -34.73 -3.19 -9.76
C GLU A 60 -35.72 -3.62 -8.66
N ARG A 61 -35.81 -4.93 -8.39
CA ARG A 61 -36.59 -5.53 -7.27
C ARG A 61 -38.10 -5.30 -7.30
N CYS A 62 -38.72 -5.29 -8.48
CA CYS A 62 -40.18 -5.27 -8.67
C CYS A 62 -40.93 -4.05 -8.08
N THR A 63 -40.23 -3.03 -7.57
CA THR A 63 -40.83 -1.79 -7.06
C THR A 63 -40.41 -0.63 -7.95
N GLY A 64 -41.38 -0.02 -8.64
CA GLY A 64 -41.14 1.15 -9.48
C GLY A 64 -42.28 2.14 -9.33
N VAL A 65 -41.96 3.43 -9.45
CA VAL A 65 -42.98 4.50 -9.48
C VAL A 65 -43.77 4.33 -10.77
N VAL A 66 -45.09 4.22 -10.63
CA VAL A 66 -46.03 4.10 -11.75
C VAL A 66 -46.68 5.45 -11.96
N GLU A 67 -46.58 6.00 -13.16
CA GLU A 67 -47.14 7.30 -13.51
C GLU A 67 -48.47 7.11 -14.24
N GLN A 68 -49.47 7.91 -13.87
CA GLN A 68 -50.76 7.94 -14.54
C GLN A 68 -50.65 8.79 -15.80
N LEU A 69 -50.78 8.17 -16.97
CA LEU A 69 -50.67 8.84 -18.26
C LEU A 69 -52.00 9.47 -18.68
N ASP A 70 -53.11 8.77 -18.46
CA ASP A 70 -54.43 9.22 -18.91
C ASP A 70 -55.57 8.56 -18.14
N THR A 71 -56.73 9.22 -18.05
CA THR A 71 -57.94 8.66 -17.45
C THR A 71 -59.19 9.08 -18.23
N CYS A 72 -60.01 8.10 -18.60
CA CYS A 72 -61.31 8.29 -19.23
C CYS A 72 -62.40 7.88 -18.24
N ARG A 73 -63.35 8.77 -17.95
CA ARG A 73 -64.43 8.55 -16.97
C ARG A 73 -65.79 8.62 -17.64
N ILE A 74 -66.65 7.65 -17.32
CA ILE A 74 -68.01 7.49 -17.83
C ILE A 74 -68.97 7.61 -16.64
N GLU A 75 -70.02 8.40 -16.77
CA GLU A 75 -71.07 8.51 -15.74
C GLU A 75 -72.01 7.30 -15.79
N GLY A 76 -72.34 6.76 -14.61
CA GLY A 76 -73.07 5.50 -14.46
C GLY A 76 -72.13 4.33 -14.19
N GLY A 77 -72.45 3.57 -13.14
CA GLY A 77 -71.77 2.31 -12.86
C GLY A 77 -72.32 1.16 -13.70
N ILE A 78 -71.55 0.09 -13.88
CA ILE A 78 -72.02 -1.12 -14.61
C ILE A 78 -73.36 -1.65 -14.03
N SER A 79 -73.61 -1.44 -12.74
CA SER A 79 -74.86 -1.82 -12.04
C SER A 79 -76.05 -0.89 -12.28
N GLY A 80 -75.86 0.29 -12.85
CA GLY A 80 -76.91 1.29 -13.08
C GLY A 80 -77.60 1.19 -14.45
N TYR A 81 -77.11 0.33 -15.34
CA TYR A 81 -77.64 0.20 -16.69
C TYR A 81 -78.82 -0.78 -16.73
N ASN A 82 -79.98 -0.31 -17.18
CA ASN A 82 -81.15 -1.14 -17.42
C ASN A 82 -80.90 -2.02 -18.68
N ILE A 83 -81.11 -3.33 -18.59
CA ILE A 83 -80.74 -4.37 -19.58
C ILE A 83 -81.33 -4.16 -20.99
N THR A 84 -82.17 -3.15 -21.19
CA THR A 84 -82.86 -2.87 -22.45
C THR A 84 -82.00 -2.17 -23.52
N ASP A 85 -80.81 -1.64 -23.19
CA ASP A 85 -79.96 -0.95 -24.20
C ASP A 85 -78.45 -1.20 -24.00
N VAL A 86 -78.04 -2.45 -24.21
CA VAL A 86 -76.64 -2.91 -24.08
C VAL A 86 -75.72 -2.30 -25.17
N SER A 87 -76.30 -1.86 -26.29
CA SER A 87 -75.59 -1.27 -27.43
C SER A 87 -74.88 0.04 -27.09
N VAL A 88 -75.55 0.94 -26.35
CA VAL A 88 -75.03 2.27 -26.02
C VAL A 88 -73.87 2.19 -25.03
N VAL A 89 -73.92 1.25 -24.08
CA VAL A 89 -72.86 1.01 -23.08
C VAL A 89 -71.57 0.52 -23.73
N GLY A 90 -71.69 -0.33 -24.75
CA GLY A 90 -70.54 -0.79 -25.52
C GLY A 90 -69.84 0.35 -26.25
N GLU A 91 -70.58 1.33 -26.76
CA GLU A 91 -70.02 2.38 -27.61
C GLU A 91 -69.17 3.39 -26.81
N ASP A 92 -69.66 3.87 -25.67
CA ASP A 92 -68.93 4.81 -24.80
C ASP A 92 -67.66 4.18 -24.20
N LEU A 93 -67.77 2.93 -23.74
CA LEU A 93 -66.62 2.20 -23.19
C LEU A 93 -65.59 1.90 -24.28
N MET A 94 -66.04 1.50 -25.48
CA MET A 94 -65.16 1.27 -26.62
C MET A 94 -64.49 2.57 -27.09
N GLN A 95 -65.15 3.72 -26.93
CA GLN A 95 -64.54 5.01 -27.21
C GLN A 95 -63.40 5.33 -26.24
N CYS A 96 -63.59 5.10 -24.93
CA CYS A 96 -62.51 5.23 -23.94
C CYS A 96 -61.35 4.25 -24.22
N VAL A 97 -61.64 2.98 -24.51
CA VAL A 97 -60.60 1.98 -24.82
C VAL A 97 -59.82 2.36 -26.07
N ARG A 98 -60.49 2.83 -27.13
CA ARG A 98 -59.83 3.31 -28.35
C ARG A 98 -58.90 4.49 -28.06
N ASN A 99 -59.36 5.47 -27.29
CA ASN A 99 -58.54 6.63 -26.91
C ASN A 99 -57.30 6.26 -26.09
N VAL A 100 -57.40 5.27 -25.20
CA VAL A 100 -56.25 4.76 -24.44
C VAL A 100 -55.30 3.97 -25.35
N SER A 101 -55.84 3.16 -26.25
CA SER A 101 -55.04 2.33 -27.17
C SER A 101 -54.19 3.13 -28.14
N THR A 102 -54.60 4.34 -28.54
CA THR A 102 -53.81 5.22 -29.43
C THR A 102 -52.61 5.84 -28.73
N LYS A 103 -52.58 5.84 -27.39
CA LYS A 103 -51.49 6.38 -26.57
C LYS A 103 -50.43 5.33 -26.20
N ILE A 104 -50.66 4.06 -26.56
CA ILE A 104 -49.74 2.96 -26.32
C ILE A 104 -48.98 2.67 -27.62
N ASP A 105 -47.66 2.46 -27.51
CA ASP A 105 -46.85 2.08 -28.66
C ASP A 105 -47.38 0.81 -29.33
N ARG A 106 -47.46 0.80 -30.67
CA ARG A 106 -48.04 -0.31 -31.45
C ARG A 106 -47.43 -1.68 -31.12
N GLU A 107 -46.14 -1.70 -30.80
CA GLU A 107 -45.41 -2.93 -30.45
C GLU A 107 -45.76 -3.44 -29.03
N ARG A 108 -46.23 -2.55 -28.14
CA ARG A 108 -46.56 -2.86 -26.74
C ARG A 108 -48.06 -2.98 -26.48
N LEU A 109 -48.91 -2.57 -27.43
CA LEU A 109 -50.36 -2.68 -27.30
C LEU A 109 -50.81 -4.11 -27.00
N MET A 110 -50.22 -5.11 -27.66
CA MET A 110 -50.53 -6.54 -27.44
C MET A 110 -49.95 -7.11 -26.13
N LEU A 111 -48.99 -6.42 -25.51
CA LEU A 111 -48.32 -6.83 -24.28
C LEU A 111 -48.85 -6.07 -23.06
N THR A 112 -49.70 -5.06 -23.26
CA THR A 112 -50.21 -4.20 -22.19
C THR A 112 -51.31 -4.95 -21.44
N PRO A 113 -51.11 -5.33 -20.17
CA PRO A 113 -52.14 -6.01 -19.40
C PRO A 113 -53.31 -5.06 -19.10
N LEU A 114 -54.53 -5.60 -19.20
CA LEU A 114 -55.76 -4.97 -18.74
C LEU A 114 -56.14 -5.55 -17.38
N TYR A 115 -56.23 -4.69 -16.37
CA TYR A 115 -56.65 -5.05 -15.01
C TYR A 115 -58.09 -4.60 -14.78
N LEU A 116 -58.91 -5.47 -14.21
CA LEU A 116 -60.27 -5.14 -13.76
C LEU A 116 -60.26 -4.92 -12.24
N GLY A 117 -60.56 -3.69 -11.83
CA GLY A 117 -60.79 -3.31 -10.44
C GLY A 117 -62.24 -3.55 -10.07
N ALA A 118 -62.51 -4.55 -9.22
CA ALA A 118 -63.74 -4.64 -8.45
C ALA A 118 -63.38 -4.37 -6.98
N THR A 119 -64.14 -3.48 -6.34
CA THR A 119 -63.90 -3.01 -4.97
C THR A 119 -64.13 -4.10 -3.93
N ALA A 120 -63.15 -5.00 -3.75
CA ALA A 120 -62.76 -5.68 -2.50
C ALA A 120 -61.82 -6.86 -2.83
N GLY A 121 -60.55 -6.76 -2.41
CA GLY A 121 -59.60 -7.89 -2.41
C GLY A 121 -58.97 -8.21 -3.77
N MET A 122 -57.77 -7.64 -4.03
CA MET A 122 -57.01 -7.96 -5.23
C MET A 122 -56.55 -9.43 -5.24
N ARG A 123 -57.02 -10.21 -6.22
CA ARG A 123 -56.38 -11.45 -6.66
C ARG A 123 -56.07 -11.34 -8.15
N LEU A 124 -54.78 -11.19 -8.46
CA LEU A 124 -54.25 -11.12 -9.82
C LEU A 124 -54.54 -12.45 -10.56
N LEU A 125 -55.38 -12.41 -11.58
CA LEU A 125 -55.48 -13.49 -12.56
C LEU A 125 -54.45 -13.21 -13.67
N ASN A 126 -53.30 -13.88 -13.56
CA ASN A 126 -52.28 -13.90 -14.59
C ASN A 126 -52.77 -14.79 -15.75
N ILE A 127 -53.29 -14.19 -16.82
CA ILE A 127 -53.46 -14.89 -18.08
C ILE A 127 -52.09 -14.91 -18.73
N THR A 128 -51.41 -16.05 -18.63
CA THR A 128 -50.11 -16.29 -19.28
C THR A 128 -50.26 -16.17 -20.80
N ALA A 129 -49.87 -15.03 -21.36
CA ALA A 129 -49.58 -14.92 -22.78
C ALA A 129 -48.27 -15.69 -23.07
N PRO A 130 -48.19 -16.46 -24.17
CA PRO A 130 -46.95 -17.13 -24.53
C PRO A 130 -45.89 -16.07 -24.85
N MET A 131 -44.80 -16.10 -24.08
CA MET A 131 -43.62 -15.27 -24.29
C MET A 131 -43.00 -15.64 -25.65
N ILE A 132 -43.25 -14.83 -26.67
CA ILE A 132 -42.40 -14.81 -27.86
C ILE A 132 -41.19 -13.94 -27.52
N VAL A 133 -40.12 -14.58 -27.03
CA VAL A 133 -38.82 -13.95 -26.86
C VAL A 133 -38.17 -13.79 -28.23
N ASN A 134 -38.45 -12.68 -28.90
CA ASN A 134 -37.59 -12.11 -29.93
C ASN A 134 -37.15 -10.76 -29.37
N GLN A 135 -35.98 -10.65 -28.75
CA GLN A 135 -34.72 -10.47 -29.48
C GLN A 135 -33.57 -10.85 -28.54
N MET A 136 -33.09 -12.09 -28.62
CA MET A 136 -31.87 -12.51 -27.94
C MET A 136 -30.67 -11.82 -28.59
N ALA A 137 -30.21 -10.70 -28.02
CA ALA A 137 -28.77 -10.45 -28.03
C ALA A 137 -28.15 -11.71 -27.39
N ASN A 138 -27.47 -12.52 -28.20
CA ASN A 138 -26.97 -13.84 -27.81
C ASN A 138 -26.13 -13.72 -26.53
N TRP A 139 -26.72 -13.98 -25.37
CA TRP A 139 -26.04 -13.92 -24.07
C TRP A 139 -24.83 -14.88 -24.04
N LYS A 140 -24.88 -15.94 -24.86
CA LYS A 140 -23.74 -16.83 -25.15
C LYS A 140 -22.57 -16.10 -25.82
N VAL A 141 -22.85 -15.19 -26.76
CA VAL A 141 -21.83 -14.37 -27.41
C VAL A 141 -21.25 -13.36 -26.42
N LEU A 142 -22.08 -12.72 -25.58
CA LEU A 142 -21.61 -11.79 -24.55
C LEU A 142 -20.73 -12.45 -23.49
N THR A 143 -21.11 -13.66 -23.05
CA THR A 143 -20.32 -14.44 -22.10
C THR A 143 -19.01 -14.93 -22.73
N LEU A 144 -19.02 -15.39 -23.98
CA LEU A 144 -17.82 -15.78 -24.71
C LEU A 144 -16.86 -14.60 -24.95
N THR A 145 -17.37 -13.42 -25.31
CA THR A 145 -16.53 -12.23 -25.51
C THR A 145 -15.95 -11.72 -24.19
N SER A 146 -16.72 -11.72 -23.10
CA SER A 146 -16.23 -11.36 -21.76
C SER A 146 -15.09 -12.28 -21.29
N VAL A 147 -15.26 -13.60 -21.45
CA VAL A 147 -14.22 -14.59 -21.11
C VAL A 147 -12.98 -14.41 -21.99
N ALA A 148 -13.15 -14.16 -23.30
CA ALA A 148 -12.03 -13.92 -24.20
C ALA A 148 -11.24 -12.65 -23.84
N ILE A 149 -11.92 -11.55 -23.47
CA ILE A 149 -11.26 -10.32 -23.01
C ILE A 149 -10.52 -10.56 -21.69
N GLY A 150 -11.14 -11.29 -20.75
CA GLY A 150 -10.50 -11.68 -19.49
C GLY A 150 -9.24 -12.53 -19.69
N LEU A 151 -9.30 -13.51 -20.58
CA LEU A 151 -8.16 -14.35 -20.95
C LEU A 151 -7.06 -13.56 -21.64
N CYS A 152 -7.40 -12.68 -22.60
CA CYS A 152 -6.43 -11.80 -23.24
C CYS A 152 -5.77 -10.86 -22.23
N GLY A 153 -6.52 -10.30 -21.27
CA GLY A 153 -5.98 -9.48 -20.19
C GLY A 153 -5.03 -10.25 -19.28
N LEU A 154 -5.40 -11.49 -18.91
CA LEU A 154 -4.54 -12.36 -18.10
C LEU A 154 -3.24 -12.72 -18.83
N VAL A 155 -3.34 -13.06 -20.12
CA VAL A 155 -2.18 -13.33 -20.99
C VAL A 155 -1.31 -12.08 -21.11
N LEU A 156 -1.89 -10.89 -21.24
CA LEU A 156 -1.15 -9.62 -21.26
C LEU A 156 -0.39 -9.38 -19.94
N ILE A 157 -1.01 -9.63 -18.79
CA ILE A 157 -0.36 -9.50 -17.47
C ILE A 157 0.78 -10.50 -17.33
N ILE A 158 0.58 -11.76 -17.71
CA ILE A 158 1.60 -12.82 -17.64
C ILE A 158 2.75 -12.52 -18.62
N THR A 159 2.45 -12.08 -19.84
CA THR A 159 3.47 -11.69 -20.82
C THR A 159 4.24 -10.46 -20.36
N LEU A 160 3.58 -9.46 -19.75
CA LEU A 160 4.28 -8.32 -19.14
C LEU A 160 5.14 -8.75 -17.94
N PHE A 161 4.66 -9.64 -17.09
CA PHE A 161 5.41 -10.14 -15.93
C PHE A 161 6.64 -10.96 -16.35
N THR A 162 6.49 -11.83 -17.34
CA THR A 162 7.59 -12.63 -17.90
C THR A 162 8.55 -11.78 -18.74
N ALA A 163 8.06 -10.81 -19.51
CA ALA A 163 8.90 -9.89 -20.30
C ALA A 163 9.66 -8.89 -19.43
N THR A 164 9.14 -8.52 -18.26
CA THR A 164 9.86 -7.75 -17.22
C THR A 164 10.70 -8.64 -16.30
N GLY A 165 10.68 -9.96 -16.53
CA GLY A 165 11.48 -10.95 -15.81
C GLY A 165 11.09 -11.16 -14.35
N GLY A 166 9.95 -10.61 -13.90
CA GLY A 166 9.59 -10.60 -12.47
C GLY A 166 10.67 -9.98 -11.57
N TYR A 167 11.56 -9.16 -12.14
CA TYR A 167 12.74 -8.67 -11.45
C TYR A 167 12.34 -7.70 -10.35
N VAL A 168 12.47 -8.13 -9.09
CA VAL A 168 12.37 -7.21 -7.96
C VAL A 168 13.70 -6.47 -7.86
N PRO A 169 13.73 -5.15 -8.08
CA PRO A 169 14.96 -4.39 -8.01
C PRO A 169 15.53 -4.42 -6.59
N PHE A 170 16.85 -4.33 -6.48
CA PHE A 170 17.50 -4.11 -5.20
C PHE A 170 17.40 -2.63 -4.81
N ASP A 171 17.16 -2.41 -3.53
CA ASP A 171 17.46 -1.16 -2.85
C ASP A 171 18.79 -1.32 -2.11
N TYR A 172 19.44 -0.20 -1.85
CA TYR A 172 20.77 -0.14 -1.28
C TYR A 172 20.79 0.77 -0.05
N GLY A 173 21.82 0.64 0.79
CA GLY A 173 22.10 1.57 1.87
C GLY A 173 23.59 1.56 2.20
N VAL A 174 24.17 2.74 2.45
CA VAL A 174 25.58 2.89 2.81
C VAL A 174 25.67 3.33 4.27
N VAL A 175 26.45 2.59 5.07
CA VAL A 175 26.69 2.92 6.48
C VAL A 175 28.18 3.07 6.70
N LEU A 176 28.57 4.19 7.30
CA LEU A 176 29.92 4.46 7.76
C LEU A 176 29.93 4.30 9.28
N ASP A 177 30.62 3.26 9.75
CA ASP A 177 30.95 3.07 11.16
C ASP A 177 32.27 3.80 11.44
N ALA A 178 32.16 4.97 12.08
CA ALA A 178 33.30 5.79 12.45
C ALA A 178 33.74 5.45 13.88
N GLY A 179 34.46 4.33 13.98
CA GLY A 179 35.12 3.84 15.19
C GLY A 179 36.26 4.73 15.68
N SER A 180 36.74 4.45 16.90
CA SER A 180 37.91 5.16 17.47
C SER A 180 39.21 4.87 16.73
N SER A 181 39.37 3.63 16.28
CA SER A 181 40.65 3.11 15.77
C SER A 181 40.64 2.95 14.25
N HIS A 182 39.47 2.91 13.63
CA HIS A 182 39.27 2.79 12.18
C HIS A 182 37.89 3.31 11.79
N THR A 183 37.71 3.60 10.50
CA THR A 183 36.40 3.88 9.90
C THR A 183 36.09 2.82 8.86
N GLN A 184 34.92 2.18 8.94
CA GLN A 184 34.47 1.16 8.00
C GLN A 184 33.23 1.63 7.23
N ILE A 185 33.30 1.59 5.92
CA ILE A 185 32.18 1.89 5.02
C ILE A 185 31.63 0.56 4.52
N THR A 186 30.34 0.32 4.72
CA THR A 186 29.68 -0.91 4.29
C THR A 186 28.50 -0.59 3.38
N LEU A 187 28.46 -1.26 2.24
CA LEU A 187 27.34 -1.22 1.31
C LEU A 187 26.44 -2.42 1.57
N TYR A 188 25.18 -2.14 1.85
CA TYR A 188 24.13 -3.12 1.99
C TYR A 188 23.17 -3.06 0.81
N HIS A 189 22.53 -4.18 0.51
CA HIS A 189 21.42 -4.25 -0.43
C HIS A 189 20.33 -5.18 0.08
N TRP A 190 19.10 -4.98 -0.37
CA TRP A 190 17.96 -5.85 -0.10
C TRP A 190 16.98 -5.76 -1.26
N LYS A 191 16.18 -6.80 -1.48
CA LYS A 191 15.13 -6.74 -2.49
C LYS A 191 14.07 -5.70 -2.07
N ALA A 192 13.59 -4.89 -3.01
CA ALA A 192 12.62 -3.83 -2.73
C ALA A 192 11.28 -4.36 -2.16
N ASN A 193 10.97 -5.65 -2.36
CA ASN A 193 9.85 -6.31 -1.69
C ASN A 193 10.21 -6.60 -0.22
N LYS A 194 9.57 -5.89 0.71
CA LYS A 194 9.75 -6.14 2.14
C LYS A 194 8.95 -7.37 2.58
N GLU A 195 9.58 -8.28 3.31
CA GLU A 195 8.90 -9.39 3.97
C GLU A 195 8.44 -8.95 5.37
N ARG A 196 7.13 -8.99 5.63
CA ARG A 196 6.56 -8.57 6.94
C ARG A 196 7.03 -7.18 7.40
N CYS A 197 7.08 -6.22 6.46
CA CYS A 197 7.55 -4.84 6.64
C CYS A 197 9.07 -4.67 6.84
N THR A 198 9.87 -5.74 6.79
CA THR A 198 11.33 -5.70 6.91
C THR A 198 11.99 -6.29 5.66
N GLY A 199 13.06 -5.67 5.17
CA GLY A 199 13.84 -6.24 4.06
C GLY A 199 14.81 -7.31 4.56
N VAL A 200 15.09 -8.33 3.74
CA VAL A 200 16.24 -9.21 3.96
C VAL A 200 17.46 -8.50 3.39
N VAL A 201 18.25 -7.93 4.30
CA VAL A 201 19.47 -7.18 4.04
C VAL A 201 20.69 -8.09 3.97
N GLU A 202 21.51 -7.88 2.95
CA GLU A 202 22.78 -8.55 2.72
C GLU A 202 23.90 -7.50 2.58
N GLN A 203 25.10 -7.84 3.06
CA GLN A 203 26.28 -7.01 2.87
C GLN A 203 26.86 -7.28 1.48
N LEU A 204 26.95 -6.25 0.64
CA LEU A 204 27.49 -6.35 -0.71
C LEU A 204 28.98 -6.08 -0.78
N ASP A 205 29.44 -5.07 -0.04
CA ASP A 205 30.84 -4.62 -0.09
C ASP A 205 31.26 -3.87 1.16
N THR A 206 32.57 -3.79 1.39
CA THR A 206 33.12 -2.98 2.48
C THR A 206 34.44 -2.33 2.09
N CYS A 207 34.72 -1.16 2.68
CA CYS A 207 35.97 -0.44 2.54
C CYS A 207 36.41 0.06 3.92
N ARG A 208 37.64 -0.23 4.31
CA ARG A 208 38.18 0.07 5.64
C ARG A 208 39.29 1.12 5.53
N ILE A 209 39.22 2.12 6.39
CA ILE A 209 40.20 3.19 6.53
C ILE A 209 40.77 3.09 7.95
N GLU A 210 42.10 3.02 8.05
CA GLU A 210 42.77 3.00 9.35
C GLU A 210 42.72 4.39 10.01
N GLY A 211 42.50 4.42 11.32
CA GLY A 211 42.28 5.64 12.09
C GLY A 211 40.79 6.04 12.19
N GLY A 212 40.41 6.48 13.39
CA GLY A 212 39.10 7.06 13.62
C GLY A 212 39.03 8.54 13.22
N ILE A 213 37.84 9.00 12.83
CA ILE A 213 37.63 10.39 12.40
C ILE A 213 37.92 11.42 13.52
N SER A 214 37.98 10.99 14.79
CA SER A 214 38.40 11.85 15.91
C SER A 214 39.84 12.33 15.81
N GLY A 215 40.69 11.56 15.13
CA GLY A 215 42.10 11.88 14.89
C GLY A 215 42.34 12.89 13.78
N TYR A 216 41.32 13.23 13.00
CA TYR A 216 41.47 14.11 11.85
C TYR A 216 41.91 15.53 12.22
N ASN A 217 42.79 16.08 11.39
CA ASN A 217 43.24 17.45 11.48
C ASN A 217 42.44 18.32 10.49
N ILE A 218 41.66 19.25 11.02
CA ILE A 218 40.73 20.09 10.23
C ILE A 218 41.47 21.05 9.29
N THR A 219 42.77 21.31 9.53
CA THR A 219 43.57 22.16 8.64
C THR A 219 43.88 21.50 7.29
N ASP A 220 43.76 20.18 7.19
CA ASP A 220 44.05 19.42 5.97
C ASP A 220 42.76 18.83 5.38
N VAL A 221 41.95 19.72 4.82
CA VAL A 221 40.68 19.38 4.14
C VAL A 221 40.89 18.41 2.97
N SER A 222 42.04 18.49 2.30
CA SER A 222 42.43 17.62 1.19
C SER A 222 42.51 16.16 1.62
N VAL A 223 43.25 15.86 2.70
CA VAL A 223 43.55 14.48 3.10
C VAL A 223 42.33 13.78 3.71
N VAL A 224 41.58 14.48 4.58
CA VAL A 224 40.40 13.90 5.26
C VAL A 224 39.28 13.55 4.27
N GLY A 225 39.07 14.42 3.28
CA GLY A 225 38.06 14.20 2.26
C GLY A 225 38.43 13.09 1.30
N GLU A 226 39.71 12.94 0.97
CA GLU A 226 40.15 12.04 -0.11
C GLU A 226 39.98 10.55 0.24
N ASP A 227 40.42 10.10 1.41
CA ASP A 227 40.32 8.69 1.82
C ASP A 227 38.86 8.24 1.97
N LEU A 228 38.05 9.04 2.68
CA LEU A 228 36.61 8.79 2.83
C LEU A 228 35.92 8.75 1.47
N MET A 229 36.19 9.74 0.62
CA MET A 229 35.59 9.78 -0.71
C MET A 229 36.05 8.65 -1.61
N GLN A 230 37.30 8.19 -1.47
CA GLN A 230 37.79 7.07 -2.25
C GLN A 230 37.00 5.80 -1.92
N CYS A 231 36.80 5.51 -0.63
CA CYS A 231 35.95 4.40 -0.22
C CYS A 231 34.48 4.57 -0.66
N VAL A 232 33.89 5.76 -0.48
CA VAL A 232 32.51 6.04 -0.90
C VAL A 232 32.34 5.86 -2.41
N ARG A 233 33.30 6.34 -3.22
CA ARG A 233 33.28 6.15 -4.68
C ARG A 233 33.37 4.68 -5.05
N ASN A 234 34.28 3.94 -4.42
CA ASN A 234 34.47 2.51 -4.70
C ASN A 234 33.17 1.73 -4.47
N VAL A 235 32.52 1.90 -3.31
CA VAL A 235 31.25 1.21 -3.03
C VAL A 235 30.12 1.72 -3.94
N SER A 236 30.11 3.01 -4.27
CA SER A 236 29.08 3.59 -5.16
C SER A 236 29.12 3.02 -6.59
N THR A 237 30.27 2.51 -7.05
CA THR A 237 30.37 1.85 -8.36
C THR A 237 29.55 0.57 -8.47
N LYS A 238 29.21 -0.05 -7.32
CA LYS A 238 28.42 -1.29 -7.25
C LYS A 238 26.91 -1.03 -7.15
N ILE A 239 26.49 0.22 -7.06
CA ILE A 239 25.07 0.61 -6.96
C ILE A 239 24.51 0.82 -8.36
N ASP A 240 23.31 0.29 -8.60
CA ASP A 240 22.59 0.55 -9.85
C ASP A 240 22.38 2.05 -10.08
N ARG A 241 22.68 2.54 -11.28
CA ARG A 241 22.60 3.98 -11.61
C ARG A 241 21.26 4.62 -11.28
N GLU A 242 20.17 3.87 -11.48
CA GLU A 242 18.80 4.32 -11.20
C GLU A 242 18.50 4.44 -9.69
N ARG A 243 19.26 3.70 -8.86
CA ARG A 243 19.10 3.66 -7.39
C ARG A 243 20.08 4.55 -6.66
N LEU A 244 21.12 5.08 -7.33
CA LEU A 244 22.19 5.84 -6.71
C LEU A 244 21.67 7.06 -5.92
N MET A 245 20.81 7.89 -6.53
CA MET A 245 20.20 9.06 -5.88
C MET A 245 19.20 8.73 -4.76
N LEU A 246 18.70 7.49 -4.75
CA LEU A 246 17.75 7.00 -3.74
C LEU A 246 18.46 6.29 -2.57
N THR A 247 19.74 5.97 -2.74
CA THR A 247 20.50 5.19 -1.76
C THR A 247 20.89 6.09 -0.58
N PRO A 248 20.40 5.82 0.64
CA PRO A 248 20.74 6.61 1.80
C PRO A 248 22.17 6.32 2.27
N LEU A 249 22.85 7.37 2.71
CA LEU A 249 24.16 7.31 3.37
C LEU A 249 24.01 7.78 4.82
N TYR A 250 24.49 6.96 5.74
CA TYR A 250 24.53 7.22 7.17
C TYR A 250 25.98 7.17 7.66
N LEU A 251 26.36 8.07 8.55
CA LEU A 251 27.60 8.00 9.32
C LEU A 251 27.23 7.99 10.81
N GLY A 252 27.56 6.89 11.48
CA GLY A 252 27.44 6.75 12.92
C GLY A 252 28.83 6.76 13.55
N ALA A 253 29.13 7.78 14.34
CA ALA A 253 30.39 7.85 15.08
C ALA A 253 30.22 7.33 16.52
N THR A 254 31.19 6.56 17.00
CA THR A 254 31.06 5.83 18.27
C THR A 254 31.88 6.47 19.40
N ALA A 255 32.44 5.66 20.32
CA ALA A 255 33.09 6.13 21.54
C ALA A 255 34.26 7.10 21.32
N GLY A 256 35.03 6.97 20.23
CA GLY A 256 36.12 7.91 19.94
C GLY A 256 35.62 9.36 19.78
N MET A 257 34.50 9.53 19.07
CA MET A 257 33.88 10.84 18.92
C MET A 257 33.09 11.26 20.16
N ARG A 258 32.52 10.33 20.94
CA ARG A 258 31.95 10.66 22.27
C ARG A 258 33.01 11.28 23.19
N LEU A 259 34.21 10.70 23.25
CA LEU A 259 35.34 11.24 24.02
C LEU A 259 35.79 12.61 23.50
N LEU A 260 35.86 12.78 22.17
CA LEU A 260 36.22 14.06 21.57
C LEU A 260 35.16 15.13 21.83
N ASN A 261 33.87 14.77 21.83
CA ASN A 261 32.79 15.72 22.08
C ASN A 261 32.80 16.28 23.51
N ILE A 262 33.24 15.47 24.48
CA ILE A 262 33.43 15.92 25.87
C ILE A 262 34.57 16.94 25.96
N THR A 263 35.66 16.73 25.22
CA THR A 263 36.89 17.52 25.35
C THR A 263 36.95 18.73 24.41
N ALA A 264 36.42 18.60 23.20
CA ALA A 264 36.50 19.59 22.12
C ALA A 264 35.25 19.53 21.20
N PRO A 265 34.06 19.95 21.68
CA PRO A 265 32.81 19.86 20.92
C PRO A 265 32.83 20.69 19.62
N MET A 266 33.53 21.83 19.61
CA MET A 266 33.72 22.63 18.40
C MET A 266 34.49 21.87 17.32
N LYS A 267 35.48 21.04 17.71
CA LYS A 267 36.25 20.22 16.78
C LYS A 267 35.37 19.16 16.12
N VAL A 268 34.51 18.50 16.91
CA VAL A 268 33.52 17.53 16.40
C VAL A 268 32.61 18.16 15.37
N LYS A 269 32.04 19.33 15.68
CA LYS A 269 31.16 20.05 14.75
C LYS A 269 31.88 20.36 13.44
N SER A 270 33.10 20.88 13.49
CA SER A 270 33.88 21.17 12.28
C SER A 270 34.21 19.93 11.46
N ILE A 271 34.48 18.78 12.10
CA ILE A 271 34.68 17.50 11.39
C ILE A 271 33.39 17.08 10.65
N PHE A 272 32.24 17.15 11.31
CA PHE A 272 30.97 16.78 10.69
C PHE A 272 30.54 17.75 9.58
N ASP A 273 30.72 19.05 9.77
CA ASP A 273 30.45 20.07 8.74
C ASP A 273 31.34 19.82 7.51
N LEU A 274 32.61 19.47 7.72
CA LEU A 274 33.55 19.13 6.66
C LEU A 274 33.10 17.87 5.90
N ILE A 275 32.82 16.78 6.60
CA ILE A 275 32.38 15.52 5.99
C ILE A 275 31.08 15.73 5.21
N HIS A 276 30.10 16.43 5.80
CA HIS A 276 28.84 16.74 5.14
C HIS A 276 29.05 17.53 3.85
N LYS A 277 29.92 18.55 3.87
CA LYS A 277 30.28 19.33 2.69
C LYS A 277 30.95 18.47 1.62
N VAL A 278 31.93 17.65 2.00
CA VAL A 278 32.66 16.76 1.09
C VAL A 278 31.69 15.78 0.41
N PHE A 279 30.80 15.14 1.16
CA PHE A 279 29.82 14.22 0.60
C PHE A 279 28.83 14.95 -0.32
N THR A 280 28.30 16.10 0.08
CA THR A 280 27.34 16.86 -0.74
C THR A 280 27.92 17.27 -2.09
N LEU A 281 29.22 17.60 -2.14
CA LEU A 281 29.89 18.04 -3.37
C LEU A 281 30.35 16.90 -4.27
N ASN A 282 30.62 15.72 -3.71
CA ASN A 282 31.35 14.65 -4.42
C ASN A 282 30.59 13.32 -4.52
N THR A 283 29.40 13.19 -3.92
CA THR A 283 28.55 12.01 -4.07
C THR A 283 27.11 12.36 -4.46
N GLN A 284 26.47 11.41 -5.12
CA GLN A 284 25.05 11.45 -5.52
C GLN A 284 24.15 10.73 -4.51
N LEU A 285 24.72 10.09 -3.49
CA LEU A 285 23.98 9.40 -2.44
C LEU A 285 23.14 10.36 -1.61
N GLN A 286 22.04 9.86 -1.06
CA GLN A 286 21.17 10.64 -0.18
C GLN A 286 21.72 10.68 1.24
N ILE A 287 22.45 11.74 1.59
CA ILE A 287 22.97 11.95 2.95
C ILE A 287 21.80 12.08 3.93
N LYS A 288 21.72 11.20 4.94
CA LYS A 288 20.65 11.18 5.93
C LYS A 288 21.10 11.73 7.28
N THR A 289 22.01 11.02 7.93
CA THR A 289 22.45 11.35 9.29
C THR A 289 23.96 11.19 9.36
N ILE A 290 24.61 12.21 9.91
CA ILE A 290 26.02 12.22 10.27
C ILE A 290 26.04 12.66 11.72
N ASP A 291 26.16 11.71 12.64
CA ASP A 291 26.01 12.01 14.07
C ASP A 291 26.78 11.02 14.96
N ILE A 292 26.93 11.37 16.23
CA ILE A 292 27.47 10.51 17.27
C ILE A 292 26.33 9.63 17.80
N ILE A 293 26.48 8.31 17.69
CA ILE A 293 25.50 7.39 18.27
C ILE A 293 25.70 7.26 19.78
N SER A 294 24.60 7.14 20.52
CA SER A 294 24.66 6.84 21.95
C SER A 294 25.23 5.43 22.17
N GLY A 295 25.85 5.21 23.32
CA GLY A 295 26.37 3.88 23.66
C GLY A 295 25.27 2.81 23.76
N GLN A 296 24.07 3.20 24.20
CA GLN A 296 22.89 2.33 24.21
C GLN A 296 22.47 1.93 22.79
N ASN A 297 22.44 2.88 21.85
CA ASN A 297 22.13 2.60 20.44
C ASN A 297 23.19 1.70 19.80
N GLU A 298 24.47 1.93 20.09
CA GLU A 298 25.57 1.08 19.61
C GLU A 298 25.39 -0.38 20.08
N GLY A 299 25.10 -0.60 21.36
CA GLY A 299 24.81 -1.94 21.89
C GLY A 299 23.53 -2.55 21.31
N LEU A 300 22.44 -1.76 21.22
CA LEU A 300 21.17 -2.22 20.66
C LEU A 300 21.31 -2.62 19.19
N PHE A 301 21.97 -1.82 18.35
CA PHE A 301 22.15 -2.13 16.94
C PHE A 301 23.01 -3.38 16.75
N SER A 302 24.06 -3.57 17.56
CA SER A 302 24.84 -4.80 17.55
C SER A 302 24.03 -6.03 17.99
N TRP A 303 23.14 -5.89 18.99
CA TRP A 303 22.20 -6.94 19.38
C TRP A 303 21.20 -7.28 18.27
N VAL A 304 20.65 -6.27 17.58
CA VAL A 304 19.75 -6.46 16.43
C VAL A 304 20.50 -7.18 15.31
N THR A 305 21.70 -6.74 14.95
CA THR A 305 22.51 -7.36 13.89
C THR A 305 22.80 -8.83 14.20
N ASN A 306 23.25 -9.15 15.41
CA ASN A 306 23.54 -10.53 15.80
C ASN A 306 22.30 -11.43 15.74
N ASN A 307 21.17 -10.95 16.27
CA ASN A 307 19.92 -11.72 16.24
C ASN A 307 19.31 -11.81 14.84
N TYR A 308 19.51 -10.80 14.00
CA TYR A 308 19.12 -10.82 12.58
C TYR A 308 19.90 -11.88 11.82
N LEU A 309 21.24 -11.87 11.91
CA LEU A 309 22.10 -12.83 11.23
C LEU A 309 21.87 -14.27 11.70
N MET A 310 21.53 -14.45 12.98
CA MET A 310 21.19 -15.75 13.56
C MET A 310 19.72 -16.18 13.33
N SER A 311 18.96 -15.40 12.56
CA SER A 311 17.53 -15.63 12.29
C SER A 311 16.67 -15.78 13.54
N LYS A 312 17.03 -15.12 14.65
CA LYS A 312 16.32 -15.17 15.94
C LYS A 312 15.21 -14.13 16.08
N LEU A 313 15.17 -13.13 15.20
CA LEU A 313 14.15 -12.06 15.23
C LEU A 313 12.83 -12.43 14.54
N VAL A 314 12.82 -13.48 13.71
CA VAL A 314 11.61 -13.92 12.99
C VAL A 314 10.97 -15.06 13.76
N VAL A 315 9.70 -14.91 14.14
CA VAL A 315 8.89 -16.01 14.69
C VAL A 315 8.04 -16.58 13.56
N ASP A 316 8.15 -17.89 13.31
CA ASP A 316 7.23 -18.57 12.40
C ASP A 316 5.85 -18.66 13.05
N ARG A 317 4.78 -18.41 12.28
CA ARG A 317 3.41 -18.42 12.80
C ARG A 317 2.96 -19.80 13.29
N PHE A 318 3.67 -20.85 12.88
CA PHE A 318 3.41 -22.24 13.24
C PHE A 318 4.39 -22.78 14.30
N ASP A 319 5.41 -22.00 14.68
CA ASP A 319 6.34 -22.41 15.73
C ASP A 319 5.81 -21.96 17.09
N THR A 320 5.21 -22.91 17.80
CA THR A 320 4.66 -22.74 19.15
C THR A 320 5.67 -23.11 20.24
N GLN A 321 6.92 -23.44 19.87
CA GLN A 321 7.93 -23.85 20.83
C GLN A 321 8.80 -22.66 21.24
N SER A 322 8.39 -22.03 22.36
CA SER A 322 9.10 -20.98 23.10
C SER A 322 9.29 -19.67 22.32
N PRO A 323 8.99 -18.50 22.89
CA PRO A 323 9.40 -17.24 22.27
C PRO A 323 10.91 -17.30 22.03
N ASN A 324 11.32 -17.27 20.75
CA ASN A 324 12.68 -17.40 20.28
C ASN A 324 13.67 -16.72 21.24
N SER A 325 14.53 -17.51 21.90
CA SER A 325 15.55 -16.99 22.79
C SER A 325 16.56 -16.20 21.96
N THR A 326 16.40 -14.88 21.92
CA THR A 326 17.39 -13.99 21.35
C THR A 326 18.70 -14.14 22.11
N ILE A 327 19.82 -14.07 21.40
CA ILE A 327 21.14 -14.12 22.01
C ILE A 327 21.52 -12.76 22.59
N GLY A 328 22.29 -12.78 23.68
CA GLY A 328 23.01 -11.60 24.15
C GLY A 328 24.18 -11.26 23.22
N MET A 329 24.72 -10.07 23.38
CA MET A 329 25.80 -9.53 22.59
C MET A 329 26.77 -8.78 23.49
N LEU A 330 28.07 -9.01 23.25
CA LEU A 330 29.19 -8.29 23.84
C LEU A 330 30.02 -7.72 22.69
N ASP A 331 30.37 -6.45 22.79
CA ASP A 331 31.20 -5.75 21.81
C ASP A 331 32.25 -4.95 22.54
N MET A 332 33.47 -5.00 22.04
CA MET A 332 34.62 -4.38 22.64
C MET A 332 35.38 -3.63 21.55
N GLY A 333 35.06 -2.34 21.43
CA GLY A 333 35.78 -1.43 20.56
C GLY A 333 37.08 -0.92 21.20
N GLY A 334 37.73 0.05 20.55
CA GLY A 334 38.94 0.69 21.08
C GLY A 334 38.68 1.60 22.29
N ALA A 335 37.53 2.30 22.29
CA ALA A 335 37.22 3.30 23.32
C ALA A 335 36.06 2.98 24.27
N SER A 336 35.20 2.00 23.95
CA SER A 336 34.15 1.52 24.85
C SER A 336 33.92 0.02 24.70
N ALA A 337 33.21 -0.55 25.67
CA ALA A 337 32.67 -1.90 25.58
C ALA A 337 31.17 -1.89 25.88
N GLN A 338 30.41 -2.72 25.18
CA GLN A 338 28.96 -2.79 25.21
C GLN A 338 28.51 -4.19 25.62
N ILE A 339 27.37 -4.21 26.29
CA ILE A 339 26.62 -5.42 26.58
C ILE A 339 25.16 -5.15 26.22
N ALA A 340 24.54 -6.06 25.48
CA ALA A 340 23.12 -5.99 25.20
C ALA A 340 22.46 -7.37 25.19
N PHE A 341 21.30 -7.49 25.82
CA PHE A 341 20.54 -8.74 25.90
C PHE A 341 19.05 -8.45 26.10
N ARG A 342 18.22 -9.47 25.91
CA ARG A 342 16.78 -9.34 26.17
C ARG A 342 16.54 -8.97 27.64
N GLY A 343 15.87 -7.85 27.88
CA GLY A 343 15.46 -7.44 29.23
C GLY A 343 14.54 -8.48 29.86
N LEU A 344 14.69 -8.70 31.17
CA LEU A 344 13.77 -9.53 31.93
C LEU A 344 12.50 -8.70 32.19
N ASP A 345 11.31 -9.26 31.94
CA ASP A 345 10.04 -8.65 32.31
C ASP A 345 9.94 -8.58 33.85
N THR A 346 10.60 -7.61 34.48
CA THR A 346 10.37 -7.29 35.88
C THR A 346 9.13 -6.42 35.95
N SER A 347 8.00 -7.05 36.25
CA SER A 347 6.70 -6.44 36.54
C SER A 347 6.72 -5.56 37.80
N GLY A 348 7.54 -4.50 37.80
CA GLY A 348 7.67 -3.59 38.92
C GLY A 348 8.58 -2.41 38.60
N ASN A 349 7.99 -1.30 38.13
CA ASN A 349 8.39 0.11 38.31
C ASN A 349 9.89 0.46 38.43
N VAL A 350 10.76 -0.22 37.70
CA VAL A 350 12.14 0.20 37.45
C VAL A 350 12.35 0.01 35.97
N THR A 351 12.02 1.03 35.18
CA THR A 351 12.70 1.19 33.89
C THR A 351 14.15 1.40 34.24
N ASP A 352 14.96 0.35 34.19
CA ASP A 352 16.40 0.53 34.28
C ASP A 352 16.79 1.48 33.15
N ARG A 353 17.70 2.43 33.41
CA ARG A 353 17.99 3.53 32.47
C ARG A 353 18.50 3.05 31.10
N ASP A 354 18.88 1.78 31.03
CA ASP A 354 19.51 1.12 29.90
C ASP A 354 18.56 0.18 29.12
N ASP A 355 17.27 0.09 29.49
CA ASP A 355 16.29 -0.70 28.74
C ASP A 355 15.69 0.09 27.57
N VAL A 356 15.75 -0.50 26.36
CA VAL A 356 15.22 0.09 25.13
C VAL A 356 14.15 -0.82 24.52
N ASN A 357 13.00 -0.23 24.20
CA ASN A 357 11.90 -0.91 23.54
C ASN A 357 11.96 -0.72 22.02
N VAL A 358 12.02 -1.81 21.27
CA VAL A 358 12.01 -1.81 19.81
C VAL A 358 10.97 -2.78 19.26
N ARG A 359 10.39 -2.45 18.11
CA ARG A 359 9.45 -3.33 17.41
C ARG A 359 10.08 -3.87 16.14
N LEU A 360 10.35 -5.17 16.10
CA LEU A 360 11.03 -5.86 14.99
C LEU A 360 10.13 -6.98 14.49
N TYR A 361 9.91 -7.07 13.17
CA TYR A 361 9.02 -8.08 12.55
C TYR A 361 7.61 -8.15 13.16
N GLY A 362 7.11 -7.03 13.69
CA GLY A 362 5.80 -6.94 14.35
C GLY A 362 5.80 -7.28 15.84
N ILE A 363 6.92 -7.76 16.39
CA ILE A 363 7.11 -8.19 17.78
C ILE A 363 7.82 -7.08 18.57
N ASN A 364 7.32 -6.78 19.78
CA ASN A 364 8.00 -5.87 20.68
C ASN A 364 9.10 -6.61 21.45
N HIS A 365 10.30 -6.04 21.45
CA HIS A 365 11.45 -6.50 22.21
C HIS A 365 11.85 -5.41 23.19
N THR A 366 12.00 -5.79 24.45
CA THR A 366 12.70 -4.99 25.46
C THR A 366 14.13 -5.51 25.53
N VAL A 367 15.09 -4.63 25.24
CA VAL A 367 16.51 -4.94 25.18
C VAL A 367 17.23 -4.09 26.20
N HIS A 368 17.87 -4.73 27.17
CA HIS A 368 18.82 -4.05 28.05
C HIS A 368 20.10 -3.82 27.25
N ALA A 369 20.54 -2.57 27.09
CA ALA A 369 21.73 -2.19 26.33
C ALA A 369 22.53 -1.14 27.09
N SER A 370 23.73 -1.51 27.54
CA SER A 370 24.61 -0.63 28.31
C SER A 370 25.98 -0.48 27.65
N SER A 371 26.63 0.66 27.89
CA SER A 371 27.93 1.01 27.29
C SER A 371 28.87 1.59 28.33
N ASN A 372 30.03 0.95 28.48
CA ASN A 372 31.10 1.37 29.36
C ASN A 372 32.13 2.19 28.56
N LEU A 373 31.98 3.51 28.58
CA LEU A 373 32.95 4.43 27.97
C LEU A 373 34.30 4.36 28.71
N CYS A 374 35.41 4.43 27.98
CA CYS A 374 36.78 4.24 28.47
C CYS A 374 37.16 2.80 28.88
N PHE A 375 36.32 1.81 28.56
CA PHE A 375 36.59 0.37 28.79
C PHE A 375 36.82 -0.41 27.50
N GLY A 376 36.92 0.26 26.35
CA GLY A 376 37.46 -0.36 25.13
C GLY A 376 38.95 -0.66 25.27
N VAL A 377 39.47 -1.52 24.39
CA VAL A 377 40.83 -2.09 24.51
C VAL A 377 41.91 -1.01 24.62
N ASP A 378 41.88 0.00 23.74
CA ASP A 378 42.90 1.05 23.68
C ASP A 378 42.85 1.93 24.94
N GLN A 379 41.66 2.34 25.36
CA GLN A 379 41.48 3.19 26.54
C GLN A 379 41.76 2.44 27.84
N ALA A 380 41.39 1.15 27.92
CA ALA A 380 41.72 0.31 29.06
C ALA A 380 43.24 0.15 29.20
N MET A 381 43.95 -0.04 28.09
CA MET A 381 45.41 -0.13 28.09
C MET A 381 46.07 1.18 28.53
N LEU A 382 45.59 2.33 28.03
CA LEU A 382 46.09 3.65 28.47
C LEU A 382 45.87 3.88 29.98
N ARG A 383 44.70 3.52 30.50
CA ARG A 383 44.39 3.61 31.94
C ARG A 383 45.31 2.71 32.76
N TYR A 384 45.56 1.49 32.29
CA TYR A 384 46.47 0.56 32.95
C TYR A 384 47.92 1.09 32.96
N GLN A 385 48.41 1.62 31.84
CA GLN A 385 49.73 2.25 31.77
C GLN A 385 49.85 3.45 32.71
N ALA A 386 48.84 4.32 32.74
CA ALA A 386 48.80 5.45 33.68
C ALA A 386 48.85 4.98 35.14
N TYR A 387 48.10 3.93 35.47
CA TYR A 387 48.14 3.30 36.79
C TYR A 387 49.55 2.81 37.16
N LEU A 388 50.24 2.09 36.25
CA LEU A 388 51.61 1.61 36.49
C LEU A 388 52.59 2.77 36.76
N ILE A 389 52.47 3.88 36.04
CA ILE A 389 53.31 5.07 36.24
C ILE A 389 53.05 5.70 37.62
N LEU A 390 51.78 5.85 38.00
CA LEU A 390 51.39 6.44 39.27
C LEU A 390 51.79 5.58 40.47
N SER A 391 51.62 4.26 40.39
CA SER A 391 52.04 3.33 41.44
C SER A 391 53.55 3.35 41.65
N ARG A 392 54.33 3.34 40.56
CA ARG A 392 55.80 3.45 40.65
C ARG A 392 56.25 4.74 41.32
N ASN A 393 55.57 5.85 41.07
CA ASN A 393 55.92 7.14 41.67
C ASN A 393 55.53 7.19 43.15
N ARG A 394 54.41 6.56 43.54
CA ARG A 394 54.00 6.44 44.95
C ARG A 394 55.00 5.64 45.78
N ASP A 395 55.59 4.59 45.21
CA ASP A 395 56.61 3.78 45.90
C ASP A 395 57.98 4.49 46.00
N ARG A 396 58.13 5.68 45.40
CA ARG A 396 59.38 6.48 45.40
C ARG A 396 59.34 7.72 46.28
N ASP A 397 58.18 8.13 46.79
CA ASP A 397 58.07 9.18 47.81
C ASP A 397 57.98 8.51 49.20
N PRO A 398 59.01 8.62 50.05
CA PRO A 398 59.05 8.00 51.38
C PRO A 398 58.11 8.62 52.40
#